data_AF-A0A8T3QJH0-F1
#
_entry.id   AF-A0A8T3QJH0-F1
#
_cell.length_a   1.000
_cell.length_b   1.000
_cell.length_c   1.000
_cell.angle_alpha   90.00
_cell.angle_beta   90.00
_cell.angle_gamma   90.00
#
_symmetry.space_group_name_H-M   'P 1'
#
loop_
_entity.id
_entity.type
_entity.pdbx_description
1 polymer ?
#
loop_
_entity_poly.entity_id
_entity_poly.type
_entity_poly.pdbx_seq_one_letter_code
_entity_poly.pdbx_strand_id
1 'polypeptide(L)'
;ARANGRRIALVRRDVLDDEPPDADVILAGDWAYEAGLAARVLPWLRRAQDRGIDVLVGDPGRRYLPTGALVELASYEVRTTTDLEDLDLRTGRVFRLAPESDGLPGQTAMHGT
;
A
#
# COMPACT_ATOMS: atom_id res chain seq x y z
N ALA A 1 17.23 -16.96 9.52
CA ALA A 1 16.01 -17.67 9.11
C ALA A 1 16.18 -18.19 7.69
N ARG A 2 16.07 -19.50 7.45
CA ARG A 2 16.23 -20.13 6.13
C ARG A 2 15.05 -21.07 5.91
N ALA A 3 13.91 -20.53 5.48
CA ALA A 3 12.69 -21.31 5.37
C ALA A 3 12.56 -22.09 4.05
N ASN A 4 13.20 -21.65 2.95
CA ASN A 4 13.03 -22.29 1.62
C ASN A 4 14.30 -22.28 0.75
N GLY A 5 15.50 -22.18 1.33
CA GLY A 5 16.76 -22.04 0.57
C GLY A 5 16.92 -20.71 -0.18
N ARG A 6 15.92 -19.83 -0.13
CA ARG A 6 15.95 -18.48 -0.70
C ARG A 6 16.74 -17.51 0.18
N ARG A 7 17.35 -16.52 -0.45
CA ARG A 7 18.11 -15.46 0.21
C ARG A 7 17.14 -14.41 0.73
N ILE A 8 17.24 -14.10 2.02
CA ILE A 8 16.55 -12.98 2.64
C ILE A 8 17.61 -11.92 2.92
N ALA A 9 17.49 -10.75 2.30
CA ALA A 9 18.29 -9.58 2.64
C ALA A 9 17.45 -8.70 3.58
N LEU A 10 18.04 -8.29 4.69
CA LEU A 10 17.42 -7.34 5.62
C LEU A 10 18.06 -5.97 5.42
N VAL A 11 17.23 -4.96 5.23
CA VAL A 11 17.64 -3.56 5.17
C VAL A 11 17.14 -2.87 6.44
N ARG A 12 18.04 -2.27 7.22
CA ARG A 12 17.73 -1.57 8.49
C ARG A 12 18.09 -0.10 8.40
N ARG A 13 17.59 0.57 7.37
CA ARG A 13 17.70 2.01 7.15
C ARG A 13 16.39 2.51 6.56
N ASP A 14 16.18 3.83 6.59
CA ASP A 14 15.13 4.45 5.80
C ASP A 14 15.45 4.27 4.31
N VAL A 15 14.50 3.74 3.55
CA VAL A 15 14.61 3.53 2.09
C VAL A 15 13.68 4.46 1.32
N LEU A 16 12.84 5.23 2.02
CA LEU A 16 11.79 6.04 1.40
C LEU A 16 12.37 7.26 0.67
N ASP A 17 13.59 7.66 1.03
CA ASP A 17 14.33 8.72 0.35
C ASP A 17 15.25 8.17 -0.77
N ASP A 18 15.46 6.85 -0.83
CA ASP A 18 16.23 6.17 -1.87
C ASP A 18 15.35 5.87 -3.11
N GLU A 19 15.98 5.52 -4.23
CA GLU A 19 15.29 4.89 -5.37
C GLU A 19 14.79 3.49 -4.97
N PRO A 20 13.59 3.07 -5.39
CA PRO A 20 13.12 1.71 -5.17
C PRO A 20 14.12 0.68 -5.72
N PRO A 21 14.24 -0.51 -5.09
CA PRO A 21 15.15 -1.54 -5.57
C PRO A 21 14.71 -2.07 -6.95
N ASP A 22 15.60 -2.80 -7.61
CA ASP A 22 15.23 -3.61 -8.78
C ASP A 22 14.50 -4.87 -8.28
N ALA A 23 13.19 -4.92 -8.46
CA ALA A 23 12.31 -5.98 -8.00
C ALA A 23 11.09 -6.11 -8.90
N ASP A 24 10.55 -7.31 -9.04
CA ASP A 24 9.33 -7.52 -9.82
C ASP A 24 8.08 -7.03 -9.06
N VAL A 25 8.07 -7.18 -7.73
CA VAL A 25 6.93 -6.88 -6.87
C VAL A 25 7.38 -6.26 -5.54
N ILE A 26 6.65 -5.25 -5.08
CA ILE A 26 6.74 -4.69 -3.73
C ILE A 26 5.46 -5.00 -2.95
N LEU A 27 5.65 -5.58 -1.77
CA LEU A 27 4.58 -5.82 -0.80
C LEU A 27 4.69 -4.80 0.33
N ALA A 28 3.68 -3.96 0.48
CA ALA A 28 3.63 -2.93 1.53
C ALA A 28 2.48 -3.22 2.50
N GLY A 29 2.79 -3.42 3.78
CA GLY A 29 1.79 -3.65 4.82
C GLY A 29 2.02 -2.74 6.02
N ASP A 30 0.95 -2.41 6.72
CA ASP A 30 0.97 -1.69 8.01
C ASP A 30 1.85 -0.42 8.01
N TRP A 31 1.79 0.39 6.95
CA TRP A 31 2.50 1.68 6.86
C TRP A 31 1.56 2.89 7.00
N ALA A 32 0.26 2.66 6.83
CA ALA A 32 -0.77 3.70 6.89
C ALA A 32 -1.36 3.91 8.30
N TYR A 33 -0.64 3.50 9.36
CA TYR A 33 -1.09 3.71 10.74
C TYR A 33 -0.86 5.15 11.21
N GLU A 34 0.09 5.87 10.62
CA GLU A 34 0.34 7.29 10.89
C GLU A 34 0.36 8.12 9.60
N ALA A 35 -0.16 9.35 9.68
CA ALA A 35 -0.28 10.22 8.51
C ALA A 35 1.09 10.61 7.92
N GLY A 36 2.09 10.85 8.77
CA GLY A 36 3.44 11.25 8.34
C GLY A 36 4.15 10.17 7.53
N LEU A 37 4.10 8.92 8.00
CA LEU A 37 4.61 7.77 7.26
C LEU A 37 3.82 7.55 5.97
N ALA A 38 2.49 7.64 6.04
CA ALA A 38 1.65 7.47 4.85
C ALA A 38 2.01 8.48 3.74
N ALA A 39 2.26 9.73 4.11
CA ALA A 39 2.67 10.79 3.19
C ALA A 39 4.06 10.55 2.56
N ARG A 40 4.95 9.79 3.20
CA ARG A 40 6.28 9.45 2.66
C ARG A 40 6.28 8.17 1.85
N VAL A 41 5.52 7.17 2.29
CA VAL A 41 5.48 5.84 1.66
C VAL A 41 4.75 5.88 0.32
N LEU A 42 3.60 6.58 0.22
CA LEU A 42 2.84 6.61 -1.02
C LEU A 42 3.65 7.15 -2.22
N PRO A 43 4.37 8.29 -2.14
CA PRO A 43 5.23 8.75 -3.23
C PRO A 43 6.36 7.79 -3.57
N TRP A 44 6.91 7.07 -2.59
CA TRP A 44 7.94 6.06 -2.86
C TRP A 44 7.37 4.84 -3.60
N LEU A 45 6.18 4.38 -3.23
CA LEU A 45 5.47 3.31 -3.93
C LEU A 45 5.10 3.70 -5.37
N ARG A 46 4.73 4.97 -5.60
CA ARG A 46 4.49 5.49 -6.96
C ARG A 46 5.75 5.47 -7.82
N ARG A 47 6.88 5.95 -7.29
CA ARG A 47 8.18 5.84 -7.98
C ARG A 47 8.51 4.39 -8.36
N ALA A 48 8.15 3.42 -7.52
CA ALA A 48 8.34 2.01 -7.85
C ALA A 48 7.42 1.56 -8.99
N GLN A 49 6.15 1.95 -8.96
CA GLN A 49 5.18 1.66 -10.03
C GLN A 49 5.61 2.28 -11.36
N ASP A 50 6.13 3.51 -11.37
CA ASP A 50 6.63 4.19 -12.57
C ASP A 50 7.82 3.46 -13.21
N ARG A 51 8.56 2.69 -12.39
CA ARG A 51 9.65 1.81 -12.85
C ARG A 51 9.16 0.43 -13.33
N GLY A 52 7.84 0.20 -13.35
CA GLY A 52 7.23 -1.05 -13.80
C GLY A 52 7.12 -2.12 -12.73
N ILE A 53 7.33 -1.79 -11.45
CA ILE A 53 7.23 -2.72 -10.33
C ILE A 53 5.77 -2.87 -9.90
N ASP A 54 5.25 -4.09 -9.77
CA ASP A 54 3.87 -4.30 -9.25
C ASP A 54 3.85 -4.02 -7.74
N VAL A 55 2.90 -3.18 -7.29
CA VAL A 55 2.78 -2.77 -5.89
C VAL A 55 1.50 -3.33 -5.30
N LEU A 56 1.64 -4.20 -4.31
CA LEU A 56 0.54 -4.77 -3.54
C LEU A 56 0.55 -4.21 -2.12
N VAL A 57 -0.60 -3.74 -1.66
CA VAL A 57 -0.79 -3.18 -0.33
C VAL A 57 -1.71 -4.07 0.48
N GLY A 58 -1.26 -4.53 1.64
CA GLY A 58 -2.07 -5.25 2.60
C GLY A 58 -2.48 -4.35 3.76
N ASP A 59 -3.76 -4.23 4.07
CA ASP A 59 -4.24 -3.36 5.14
C ASP A 59 -5.53 -3.88 5.84
N PRO A 60 -5.60 -3.89 7.18
CA PRO A 60 -6.80 -4.26 7.93
C PRO A 60 -7.81 -3.10 8.10
N GLY A 61 -7.71 -2.02 7.32
CA GLY A 61 -8.59 -0.84 7.43
C GLY A 61 -8.02 0.28 8.30
N ARG A 62 -6.75 0.64 8.09
CA ARG A 62 -6.10 1.76 8.78
C ARG A 62 -6.65 3.09 8.29
N ARG A 63 -6.74 4.05 9.23
CA ARG A 63 -7.36 5.37 9.02
C ARG A 63 -6.73 6.19 7.90
N TYR A 64 -5.41 6.08 7.71
CA TYR A 64 -4.67 6.91 6.75
C TYR A 64 -4.35 6.19 5.44
N LEU A 65 -5.00 5.05 5.17
CA LEU A 65 -4.82 4.36 3.91
C LEU A 65 -5.44 5.20 2.78
N PRO A 66 -4.69 5.55 1.72
CA PRO A 66 -5.17 6.37 0.61
C PRO A 66 -6.03 5.53 -0.33
N THR A 67 -7.23 5.14 0.10
CA THR A 67 -8.13 4.24 -0.65
C THR A 67 -8.45 4.73 -2.06
N GLY A 68 -8.49 6.05 -2.30
CA GLY A 68 -8.68 6.61 -3.64
C GLY A 68 -7.53 6.37 -4.63
N ALA A 69 -6.34 6.01 -4.14
CA ALA A 69 -5.18 5.63 -4.96
C ALA A 69 -5.02 4.11 -5.09
N LEU A 70 -5.96 3.32 -4.55
CA LEU A 70 -5.85 1.87 -4.43
C LEU A 70 -7.05 1.18 -5.10
N VAL A 71 -6.78 0.07 -5.79
CA VAL A 71 -7.80 -0.83 -6.32
C VAL A 71 -7.83 -2.09 -5.46
N GLU A 72 -8.96 -2.38 -4.81
CA GLU A 72 -9.11 -3.60 -4.02
C GLU A 72 -9.03 -4.84 -4.93
N LEU A 73 -8.19 -5.79 -4.55
CA LEU A 73 -8.02 -7.07 -5.23
C LEU A 73 -8.70 -8.21 -4.48
N ALA A 74 -8.66 -8.20 -3.15
CA ALA A 74 -9.22 -9.26 -2.32
C ALA A 74 -9.50 -8.77 -0.89
N SER A 75 -10.47 -9.42 -0.24
CA SER A 75 -10.79 -9.25 1.18
C SER A 75 -10.80 -10.62 1.87
N TYR A 76 -10.32 -10.64 3.11
CA TYR A 76 -10.15 -11.84 3.91
C TYR A 76 -10.61 -11.57 5.34
N GLU A 77 -11.46 -12.44 5.88
CA GLU A 77 -11.80 -12.42 7.30
C GLU A 77 -10.75 -13.21 8.08
N VAL A 78 -10.00 -12.52 8.93
CA VAL A 78 -8.95 -13.12 9.76
C VAL A 78 -9.46 -13.21 11.19
N ARG A 79 -9.54 -14.44 11.72
CA ARG A 79 -9.83 -14.67 13.14
C ARG A 79 -8.58 -14.34 13.94
N THR A 80 -8.63 -13.31 14.79
CA THR A 80 -7.56 -13.05 15.75
C THR A 80 -7.76 -13.90 17.01
N THR A 81 -6.71 -14.63 17.38
CA THR A 81 -6.62 -15.39 18.64
C THR A 81 -6.09 -14.45 19.72
N THR A 82 -6.93 -13.51 20.15
CA THR A 82 -6.72 -12.83 21.44
C THR A 82 -7.76 -13.43 22.38
N ASP A 83 -7.29 -13.96 23.51
CA ASP A 83 -8.01 -14.82 24.44
C ASP A 83 -9.47 -14.47 24.70
N LEU A 84 -10.31 -15.49 24.56
CA LEU A 84 -11.56 -15.79 25.29
C LEU A 84 -12.50 -14.59 25.56
N GLU A 85 -13.67 -14.64 24.90
CA GLU A 85 -14.82 -13.71 24.96
C GLU A 85 -14.76 -12.61 23.86
N ASP A 86 -15.65 -12.76 22.85
CA ASP A 86 -15.79 -11.96 21.62
C ASP A 86 -14.69 -12.15 20.54
N LEU A 87 -14.99 -13.01 19.56
CA LEU A 87 -14.20 -13.20 18.34
C LEU A 87 -14.22 -11.91 17.50
N ASP A 88 -13.27 -11.02 17.72
CA ASP A 88 -13.07 -9.84 16.85
C ASP A 88 -12.57 -10.31 15.47
N LEU A 89 -13.52 -10.53 14.56
CA LEU A 89 -13.24 -10.82 13.15
C LEU A 89 -12.64 -9.56 12.52
N ARG A 90 -11.37 -9.62 12.11
CA ARG A 90 -10.71 -8.50 11.45
C ARG A 90 -10.67 -8.75 9.96
N THR A 91 -11.28 -7.86 9.18
CA THR A 91 -11.23 -7.91 7.71
C THR A 91 -9.90 -7.32 7.23
N GLY A 92 -9.01 -8.18 6.74
CA GLY A 92 -7.82 -7.78 5.99
C GLY A 92 -8.16 -7.61 4.52
N ARG A 93 -7.64 -6.56 3.86
CA ARG A 93 -7.79 -6.35 2.42
C ARG A 93 -6.43 -6.29 1.75
N VAL A 94 -6.41 -6.72 0.49
CA VAL A 94 -5.28 -6.59 -0.42
C VAL A 94 -5.68 -5.67 -1.55
N PHE A 95 -4.83 -4.71 -1.84
CA PHE A 95 -5.01 -3.71 -2.88
C PHE A 95 -3.83 -3.71 -3.85
N ARG A 96 -4.07 -3.24 -5.07
CA ARG A 96 -3.03 -2.80 -5.99
C ARG A 96 -2.99 -1.28 -6.00
N LEU A 97 -1.80 -0.70 -6.15
CA LEU A 97 -1.67 0.73 -6.40
C LEU A 97 -2.27 1.07 -7.77
N ALA A 98 -3.26 1.97 -7.82
CA ALA A 98 -3.80 2.45 -9.08
C ALA A 98 -2.74 3.29 -9.80
N PRO A 99 -2.58 3.15 -11.13
CA PRO A 99 -1.79 4.12 -11.89
C PRO A 99 -2.39 5.51 -11.67
N GLU A 100 -1.55 6.55 -11.61
CA GLU A 100 -2.07 7.91 -11.65
C GLU A 100 -2.89 8.05 -12.92
N SER A 101 -4.17 8.43 -12.78
CA SER A 101 -4.99 8.73 -13.94
C SER A 101 -4.31 9.90 -14.64
N ASP A 102 -3.76 9.66 -15.83
CA ASP A 102 -3.17 10.72 -16.65
C ASP A 102 -4.24 11.81 -16.79
N GLY A 103 -4.00 12.95 -16.16
CA GLY A 103 -5.00 13.99 -15.99
C GLY A 103 -5.37 14.54 -17.36
N LEU A 104 -6.55 14.19 -17.87
CA LEU A 104 -7.13 14.94 -18.98
C LEU A 104 -7.28 16.41 -18.55
N PRO A 105 -6.65 17.39 -19.21
CA PRO A 105 -6.89 18.79 -18.92
C PRO A 105 -8.24 19.16 -19.54
N GLY A 106 -9.26 19.32 -18.72
CA GLY A 106 -10.54 19.81 -19.21
C GLY A 106 -11.66 19.72 -18.19
N GLN A 107 -11.93 20.84 -17.53
CA GLN A 107 -13.26 21.44 -17.45
C GLN A 107 -13.19 22.71 -16.59
N THR A 108 -12.83 23.81 -17.26
CA THR A 108 -13.14 25.16 -16.82
C THR A 108 -14.67 25.29 -16.75
N ALA A 109 -15.22 25.24 -15.54
CA ALA A 109 -16.58 25.67 -15.27
C ALA A 109 -16.60 27.20 -15.19
N MET A 110 -16.80 27.86 -16.35
CA MET A 110 -17.26 29.24 -16.39
C MET A 110 -18.78 29.22 -16.21
N HIS A 111 -19.22 29.42 -14.97
CA HIS A 111 -20.61 29.79 -14.68
C HIS A 111 -20.76 31.28 -14.97
N GLY A 112 -21.46 31.61 -16.07
CA GLY A 112 -21.88 32.96 -16.38
C GLY A 112 -23.31 32.94 -16.87
N THR A 113 -24.23 33.47 -16.05
CA THR A 113 -25.31 34.38 -16.45
C THR A 113 -25.72 35.15 -15.20
#